data_AF-A0A1G9EKX0-F1
#
_entry.id   AF-A0A1G9EKX0-F1
#
_cell.length_a   1.000
_cell.length_b   1.000
_cell.length_c   1.000
_cell.angle_alpha   90.00
_cell.angle_beta   90.00
_cell.angle_gamma   90.00
#
_symmetry.space_group_name_H-M   'P 1'
#
loop_
_entity.id
_entity.type
_entity.pdbx_description
1 polymer ?
#
loop_
_entity_poly.entity_id
_entity_poly.type
_entity_poly.pdbx_seq_one_letter_code
_entity_poly.pdbx_strand_id
1 'polypeptide(L)'
;MIVRLNTDLAAGILGLAFAAILWLPREELGRLSIIFPRAMIIITVLLALTLVIKAFVKPAERQVEIEGSPLRLIIAIAVLFAWWYAIGILGFLLATAIAFFGFTWFLARIETPVSARRLAMWVPIMALLIGVFYLAFTEILSVRLPTGSLWS
;
A
#
# COMPACT_ATOMS: atom_id res chain seq x y z
N MET A 1 9.07 -18.14 -12.81
CA MET A 1 8.79 -19.38 -12.05
C MET A 1 7.28 -19.62 -12.15
N ILE A 2 6.86 -20.81 -12.59
CA ILE A 2 5.43 -21.13 -12.74
C ILE A 2 5.00 -21.91 -11.50
N VAL A 3 4.07 -21.34 -10.72
CA VAL A 3 3.50 -22.01 -9.55
C VAL A 3 2.05 -22.36 -9.86
N ARG A 4 1.69 -23.62 -9.65
CA ARG A 4 0.28 -24.04 -9.69
C ARG A 4 -0.35 -23.72 -8.34
N LEU A 5 -1.09 -22.63 -8.29
CA LEU A 5 -1.78 -22.15 -7.09
C LEU A 5 -3.22 -21.83 -7.44
N ASN A 6 -4.17 -22.31 -6.63
CA ASN A 6 -5.54 -21.86 -6.73
C ASN A 6 -5.61 -20.41 -6.22
N THR A 7 -5.59 -19.45 -7.14
CA THR A 7 -5.52 -18.02 -6.81
C THR A 7 -6.76 -17.56 -6.06
N ASP A 8 -7.92 -18.16 -6.33
CA ASP A 8 -9.15 -17.86 -5.60
C ASP A 8 -9.02 -18.26 -4.13
N LEU A 9 -8.51 -19.47 -3.86
CA LEU A 9 -8.30 -19.95 -2.49
C LEU A 9 -7.24 -19.12 -1.76
N ALA A 10 -6.10 -18.85 -2.41
CA ALA A 10 -5.02 -18.09 -1.81
C ALA A 10 -5.46 -16.65 -1.48
N ALA A 11 -6.12 -15.96 -2.41
CA ALA A 11 -6.63 -14.61 -2.19
C ALA A 11 -7.73 -14.59 -1.10
N GLY A 12 -8.60 -15.59 -1.09
CA GLY A 12 -9.63 -15.76 -0.06
C GLY A 12 -9.03 -15.95 1.34
N ILE A 13 -8.10 -16.89 1.51
CA ILE A 13 -7.44 -17.13 2.80
C ILE A 13 -6.65 -15.90 3.26
N LEU A 14 -5.88 -15.27 2.37
CA LEU A 14 -5.12 -14.05 2.70
C LEU A 14 -6.06 -12.90 3.09
N GLY A 15 -7.17 -12.71 2.37
CA GLY A 15 -8.17 -11.70 2.69
C GLY A 15 -8.82 -11.92 4.05
N LEU A 16 -9.19 -13.17 4.38
CA LEU A 16 -9.72 -13.53 5.70
C LEU A 16 -8.71 -13.31 6.82
N ALA A 17 -7.46 -13.71 6.61
CA ALA A 17 -6.38 -13.49 7.58
C ALA A 17 -6.16 -11.99 7.82
N PHE A 18 -6.12 -11.19 6.75
CA PHE A 18 -5.97 -9.74 6.83
C PHE A 18 -7.13 -9.08 7.58
N ALA A 19 -8.37 -9.47 7.25
CA ALA A 19 -9.56 -8.99 7.95
C ALA A 19 -9.55 -9.34 9.44
N ALA A 20 -9.14 -10.57 9.80
CA ALA A 20 -9.03 -11.01 11.19
C ALA A 20 -7.99 -10.20 11.97
N ILE A 21 -6.81 -9.95 11.37
CA ILE A 21 -5.74 -9.14 11.98
C ILE A 21 -6.21 -7.71 12.24
N LEU A 22 -6.96 -7.12 11.30
CA LEU A 22 -7.46 -5.74 11.41
C LEU A 22 -8.72 -5.58 12.25
N TRP A 23 -9.42 -6.68 12.57
CA TRP A 23 -10.58 -6.64 13.47
C TRP A 23 -10.18 -6.45 14.94
N LEU A 24 -8.94 -6.79 15.29
CA LEU A 24 -8.42 -6.62 16.64
C LEU A 24 -8.38 -5.12 17.02
N PRO A 25 -8.86 -4.74 18.21
CA PRO A 25 -8.93 -3.34 18.60
C PRO A 25 -7.53 -2.74 18.70
N ARG A 26 -7.29 -1.69 17.92
CA ARG A 26 -6.09 -0.85 17.96
C ARG A 26 -6.57 0.58 18.15
N GLU A 27 -6.62 1.01 19.41
CA GLU A 27 -6.95 2.38 19.85
C GLU A 27 -8.41 2.84 19.66
N GLU A 28 -8.80 3.85 20.47
CA GLU A 28 -10.11 4.51 20.40
C GLU A 28 -10.18 5.40 19.15
N LEU A 29 -10.40 4.79 17.99
CA LEU A 29 -10.76 5.52 16.78
C LEU A 29 -12.07 6.28 17.03
N GLY A 30 -12.12 7.55 16.64
CA GLY A 30 -13.32 8.37 16.73
C GLY A 30 -14.53 7.68 16.09
N ARG A 31 -15.73 7.88 16.66
CA ARG A 31 -16.98 7.21 16.26
C ARG A 31 -17.26 7.23 14.75
N LEU A 32 -16.94 8.33 14.06
CA LEU A 32 -17.13 8.46 12.62
C LEU A 32 -16.00 7.76 11.83
N SER A 33 -14.76 7.87 12.33
CA SER A 33 -13.56 7.32 11.70
C SER A 33 -13.54 5.79 11.69
N ILE A 34 -14.24 5.12 12.61
CA ILE A 34 -14.30 3.65 12.67
C ILE A 34 -15.29 3.03 11.67
N ILE A 35 -16.26 3.80 11.15
CA ILE A 35 -17.30 3.29 10.25
C ILE A 35 -16.67 2.79 8.95
N PHE A 36 -15.79 3.59 8.35
CA PHE A 36 -15.15 3.25 7.08
C PHE A 36 -14.26 2.00 7.18
N PRO A 37 -13.30 1.88 8.12
CA PRO A 37 -12.52 0.66 8.30
C PRO A 37 -13.38 -0.57 8.55
N ARG A 38 -14.44 -0.47 9.37
CA ARG A 38 -15.35 -1.60 9.61
C ARG A 38 -16.09 -2.02 8.35
N ALA A 39 -16.62 -1.06 7.59
CA ALA A 39 -17.29 -1.35 6.32
C ALA A 39 -16.33 -2.04 5.34
N MET A 40 -15.09 -1.56 5.24
CA MET A 40 -14.06 -2.18 4.39
C MET A 40 -13.69 -3.60 4.85
N ILE A 41 -13.60 -3.85 6.16
CA ILE A 41 -13.36 -5.21 6.69
C ILE A 41 -14.52 -6.14 6.33
N ILE A 42 -15.77 -5.71 6.52
CA ILE A 42 -16.95 -6.51 6.17
C ILE A 42 -16.96 -6.84 4.67
N ILE A 43 -16.74 -5.85 3.80
CA ILE A 43 -16.66 -6.06 2.35
C ILE A 43 -15.54 -7.05 2.01
N THR A 44 -14.36 -6.90 2.64
CA THR A 44 -13.22 -7.80 2.45
C THR A 44 -13.58 -9.23 2.84
N VAL A 45 -14.24 -9.44 3.99
CA VAL A 45 -14.69 -10.75 4.44
C VAL A 45 -15.67 -11.37 3.45
N LEU A 46 -16.66 -10.62 2.98
CA LEU A 46 -17.66 -11.12 2.03
C LEU A 46 -17.00 -11.55 0.71
N LEU A 47 -16.10 -10.73 0.16
CA LEU A 47 -15.36 -11.06 -1.05
C LEU A 47 -14.44 -12.27 -0.84
N ALA A 48 -13.73 -12.31 0.29
CA ALA A 48 -12.82 -13.40 0.60
C ALA A 48 -13.55 -14.74 0.78
N LEU A 49 -14.69 -14.76 1.48
CA LEU A 49 -15.56 -15.93 1.58
C LEU A 49 -16.07 -16.38 0.21
N THR A 50 -16.48 -15.43 -0.63
CA THR A 50 -16.93 -15.73 -2.00
C THR A 50 -15.82 -16.41 -2.81
N LEU A 51 -14.58 -15.93 -2.69
CA LEU A 51 -13.43 -16.55 -3.35
C LEU A 51 -13.11 -17.93 -2.79
N VAL A 52 -13.17 -18.14 -1.47
CA VAL A 52 -13.00 -19.45 -0.85
C VAL A 52 -14.06 -20.44 -1.35
N ILE A 53 -15.34 -20.06 -1.36
CA ILE A 53 -16.42 -20.91 -1.87
C ILE A 53 -16.22 -21.21 -3.36
N LYS A 54 -15.93 -20.18 -4.16
CA LYS A 54 -15.65 -20.33 -5.60
C LYS A 54 -14.48 -21.28 -5.84
N ALA A 55 -13.44 -21.25 -5.02
CA ALA A 55 -12.28 -22.11 -5.15
C ALA A 55 -12.61 -23.60 -5.05
N PHE A 56 -13.68 -23.98 -4.33
CA PHE A 56 -14.14 -25.37 -4.22
C PHE A 56 -15.23 -25.72 -5.25
N VAL A 57 -16.11 -24.77 -5.61
CA VAL A 57 -17.22 -25.02 -6.55
C VAL A 57 -16.76 -24.99 -8.02
N LYS A 58 -15.90 -24.02 -8.37
CA LYS A 58 -15.37 -23.84 -9.72
C LYS A 58 -13.96 -23.27 -9.64
N PRO A 59 -12.95 -24.11 -9.33
CA PRO A 59 -11.59 -23.65 -9.12
C PRO A 59 -11.07 -22.95 -10.37
N ALA A 60 -10.66 -21.69 -10.25
CA ALA A 60 -9.82 -21.07 -11.26
C ALA A 60 -8.39 -21.57 -11.08
N GLU A 61 -8.06 -22.73 -11.68
CA GLU A 61 -6.65 -23.11 -11.85
C GLU A 61 -6.04 -22.19 -12.91
N ARG A 62 -5.34 -21.15 -12.45
CA ARG A 62 -4.48 -20.35 -13.30
C ARG A 62 -3.03 -20.70 -13.00
N GLN A 63 -2.25 -20.96 -14.04
CA GLN A 63 -0.81 -20.99 -13.90
C GLN A 63 -0.37 -19.57 -13.53
N VAL A 64 0.12 -19.38 -12.32
CA VAL A 64 0.64 -18.08 -11.90
C VAL A 64 2.07 -18.00 -12.42
N GLU A 65 2.25 -17.26 -13.49
CA GLU A 65 3.56 -16.85 -13.94
C GLU A 65 4.02 -15.68 -13.08
N ILE A 66 5.06 -15.92 -12.27
CA ILE A 66 5.70 -14.84 -11.52
C ILE A 66 6.53 -14.05 -12.53
N GLU A 67 5.92 -13.02 -13.11
CA GLU A 67 6.61 -12.02 -13.92
C GLU A 67 7.42 -11.08 -13.02
N GLY A 68 8.69 -10.87 -13.39
CA GLY A 68 9.61 -10.01 -12.65
C GLY A 68 10.34 -10.71 -11.49
N SER A 69 10.83 -9.93 -10.54
CA SER A 69 11.69 -10.40 -9.44
C SER A 69 10.92 -10.39 -8.12
N PRO A 70 10.74 -11.55 -7.46
CA PRO A 70 10.13 -11.64 -6.13
C PRO A 70 10.83 -10.75 -5.11
N LEU A 71 12.16 -10.61 -5.22
CA LEU A 71 12.93 -9.73 -4.35
C LEU A 71 12.50 -8.27 -4.49
N ARG A 72 12.17 -7.81 -5.71
CA ARG A 72 11.67 -6.43 -5.92
C ARG A 72 10.32 -6.21 -5.26
N LEU A 73 9.44 -7.21 -5.31
CA LEU A 73 8.16 -7.15 -4.62
C LEU A 73 8.37 -7.03 -3.10
N ILE A 74 9.26 -7.86 -2.54
CA ILE A 74 9.59 -7.82 -1.10
C ILE A 74 10.19 -6.46 -0.73
N ILE A 75 11.09 -5.91 -1.55
CA ILE A 75 11.66 -4.56 -1.33
C ILE A 75 10.56 -3.50 -1.38
N ALA A 76 9.64 -3.56 -2.35
CA ALA A 76 8.53 -2.61 -2.44
C ALA A 76 7.63 -2.67 -1.19
N ILE A 77 7.29 -3.87 -0.71
CA ILE A 77 6.53 -4.07 0.52
C ILE A 77 7.29 -3.47 1.71
N ALA A 78 8.59 -3.76 1.84
CA ALA A 78 9.41 -3.22 2.92
C ALA A 78 9.50 -1.69 2.89
N VAL A 79 9.65 -1.09 1.70
CA VAL A 79 9.66 0.37 1.52
C VAL A 79 8.33 0.99 1.95
N LEU A 80 7.19 0.38 1.65
CA LEU A 80 5.88 0.87 2.08
C LEU A 80 5.72 0.86 3.61
N PHE A 81 6.17 -0.21 4.28
CA PHE A 81 6.15 -0.26 5.74
C PHE A 81 7.14 0.72 6.37
N ALA A 82 8.34 0.85 5.81
CA ALA A 82 9.33 1.82 6.25
C ALA A 82 8.81 3.26 6.07
N TRP A 83 8.14 3.54 4.96
CA TRP A 83 7.48 4.82 4.70
C TRP A 83 6.38 5.11 5.73
N TRP A 84 5.48 4.17 5.97
CA TRP A 84 4.42 4.31 6.98
C TRP A 84 4.99 4.64 8.36
N TYR A 85 6.03 3.91 8.80
CA TYR A 85 6.71 4.19 10.06
C TYR A 85 7.41 5.56 10.04
N ALA A 86 8.07 5.92 8.94
CA ALA A 86 8.77 7.18 8.78
C ALA A 86 7.83 8.40 8.80
N ILE A 87 6.56 8.27 8.39
CA ILE A 87 5.56 9.36 8.51
C ILE A 87 5.42 9.82 9.97
N GLY A 88 5.42 8.89 10.92
CA GLY A 88 5.34 9.23 12.35
C GLY A 88 6.55 10.02 12.86
N ILE A 89 7.73 9.76 12.31
CA ILE A 89 8.99 10.37 12.74
C ILE A 89 9.27 11.68 12.01
N LEU A 90 9.23 11.64 10.67
CA LEU A 90 9.64 12.74 9.79
C LEU A 90 8.49 13.66 9.40
N GLY A 91 7.25 13.19 9.55
CA GLY A 91 6.06 13.86 9.05
C GLY A 91 5.70 13.44 7.63
N PHE A 92 4.43 13.62 7.26
CA PHE A 92 3.87 13.15 6.00
C PHE A 92 4.62 13.68 4.77
N LEU A 93 4.89 14.99 4.72
CA LEU A 93 5.51 15.64 3.56
C LEU A 93 6.92 15.09 3.29
N LEU A 94 7.80 15.11 4.29
CA LEU A 94 9.19 14.69 4.14
C LEU A 94 9.31 13.18 3.93
N ALA A 95 8.58 12.37 4.72
CA ALA A 95 8.60 10.91 4.56
C ALA A 95 8.12 10.49 3.17
N THR A 96 7.03 11.10 2.68
CA THR A 96 6.49 10.80 1.36
C THR A 96 7.40 11.25 0.24
N ALA A 97 8.03 12.43 0.36
CA ALA A 97 9.03 12.87 -0.61
C ALA A 97 10.20 11.88 -0.70
N ILE A 98 10.81 11.51 0.43
CA ILE A 98 11.93 10.56 0.46
C ILE A 98 11.51 9.21 -0.12
N ALA A 99 10.38 8.66 0.34
CA ALA A 99 9.90 7.36 -0.09
C ALA A 99 9.57 7.33 -1.59
N PHE A 100 8.83 8.33 -2.09
CA PHE A 100 8.40 8.34 -3.49
C PHE A 100 9.59 8.56 -4.42
N PHE A 101 10.48 9.52 -4.13
CA PHE A 101 11.69 9.69 -4.93
C PHE A 101 12.60 8.47 -4.88
N GLY A 102 12.86 7.94 -3.68
CA GLY A 102 13.71 6.77 -3.50
C GLY A 102 13.16 5.55 -4.22
N PHE A 103 11.85 5.34 -4.14
CA PHE A 103 11.18 4.22 -4.79
C PHE A 103 11.11 4.39 -6.31
N THR A 104 10.78 5.57 -6.82
CA THR A 104 10.81 5.85 -8.27
C THR A 104 12.22 5.72 -8.83
N TRP A 105 13.25 6.21 -8.12
CA TRP A 105 14.63 6.00 -8.54
C TRP A 105 15.02 4.52 -8.52
N PHE A 106 14.65 3.79 -7.46
CA PHE A 106 14.90 2.35 -7.34
C PHE A 106 14.27 1.56 -8.48
N LEU A 107 13.06 1.90 -8.90
CA LEU A 107 12.40 1.25 -10.04
C LEU A 107 13.04 1.65 -11.36
N ALA A 108 13.25 2.95 -11.59
CA ALA A 108 13.77 3.46 -12.85
C ALA A 108 15.19 2.96 -13.18
N ARG A 109 16.07 2.85 -12.16
CA ARG A 109 17.46 2.39 -12.34
C ARG A 109 17.57 0.94 -12.81
N ILE A 110 16.50 0.16 -12.69
CA ILE A 110 16.46 -1.24 -13.12
C ILE A 110 16.35 -1.31 -14.64
N GLU A 111 15.60 -0.39 -15.24
CA GLU A 111 15.41 -0.34 -16.70
C GLU A 111 16.51 0.46 -17.38
N THR A 112 16.88 1.62 -16.83
CA THR A 112 17.87 2.51 -17.44
C THR A 112 18.67 3.30 -16.42
N PRO A 113 19.94 3.64 -16.69
CA PRO A 113 20.69 4.56 -15.85
C PRO A 113 19.95 5.89 -15.67
N VAL A 114 19.80 6.33 -14.43
CA VAL A 114 19.10 7.58 -14.11
C VAL A 114 20.10 8.73 -14.12
N SER A 115 19.96 9.65 -15.08
CA SER A 115 20.76 10.88 -15.13
C SER A 115 20.26 11.93 -14.13
N ALA A 116 21.14 12.84 -13.70
CA ALA A 116 20.78 13.96 -12.83
C ALA A 116 19.68 14.84 -13.45
N ARG A 117 19.68 15.02 -14.78
CA ARG A 117 18.62 15.72 -15.51
C ARG A 117 17.26 15.03 -15.34
N ARG A 118 17.23 13.69 -15.40
CA ARG A 118 16.00 12.92 -15.22
C ARG A 118 15.46 13.05 -13.79
N LEU A 119 16.34 12.99 -12.79
CA LEU A 119 15.96 13.25 -11.39
C LEU A 119 15.36 14.65 -11.22
N ALA A 120 15.99 15.69 -11.80
CA ALA A 120 15.47 17.06 -11.72
C ALA A 120 14.09 17.20 -12.36
N MET A 121 13.82 16.52 -13.49
CA MET A 121 12.50 16.54 -14.14
C MET A 121 11.40 15.87 -13.30
N TRP A 122 11.74 14.94 -12.41
CA TRP A 122 10.75 14.33 -11.52
C TRP A 122 10.33 15.24 -10.38
N VAL A 123 11.13 16.24 -10.02
CA VAL A 123 10.84 17.15 -8.91
C VAL A 123 9.49 17.84 -9.02
N PRO A 124 9.15 18.54 -10.12
CA PRO A 124 7.85 19.17 -10.24
C PRO A 124 6.69 18.17 -10.23
N ILE A 125 6.88 16.97 -10.81
CA ILE A 125 5.86 15.93 -10.86
C ILE A 125 5.58 15.38 -9.45
N MET A 126 6.64 15.08 -8.70
CA MET A 126 6.53 14.60 -7.32
C MET A 126 5.96 15.65 -6.39
N ALA A 127 6.38 16.91 -6.52
CA ALA A 127 5.84 18.02 -5.75
C ALA A 127 4.34 18.19 -6.00
N LEU A 128 3.92 18.13 -7.26
CA LEU A 128 2.51 18.17 -7.63
C LEU A 128 1.74 16.99 -7.05
N LEU A 129 2.24 15.77 -7.22
CA LEU A 129 1.59 14.56 -6.74
C LEU A 129 1.42 14.57 -5.21
N ILE A 130 2.49 14.86 -4.48
CA ILE A 130 2.47 14.95 -3.02
C ILE A 130 1.57 16.09 -2.57
N GLY A 131 1.60 17.23 -3.26
CA GLY A 131 0.73 18.38 -2.98
C GLY A 131 -0.75 18.06 -3.17
N VAL A 132 -1.11 17.36 -4.26
CA VAL A 132 -2.49 16.92 -4.51
C VAL A 132 -2.96 15.96 -3.40
N PHE A 133 -2.13 14.99 -3.01
CA PHE A 133 -2.47 14.12 -1.89
C PHE A 133 -2.62 14.91 -0.59
N TYR A 134 -1.69 15.79 -0.28
CA TYR A 134 -1.74 16.62 0.92
C TYR A 134 -3.05 17.39 1.00
N LEU A 135 -3.41 18.13 -0.06
CA LEU A 135 -4.65 18.91 -0.13
C LEU A 135 -5.90 18.03 -0.07
N ALA A 136 -5.90 16.86 -0.74
CA ALA A 136 -7.01 15.92 -0.65
C ALA A 136 -7.22 15.45 0.80
N PHE A 137 -6.16 15.14 1.53
CA PHE A 137 -6.25 14.72 2.91
C PHE A 137 -6.66 15.87 3.85
N THR A 138 -6.08 17.06 3.71
CA THR A 138 -6.35 18.18 4.63
C THR A 138 -7.67 18.88 4.34
N GLU A 139 -7.96 19.17 3.07
CA GLU A 139 -9.11 19.99 2.69
C GLU A 139 -10.37 19.16 2.42
N ILE A 140 -10.23 18.03 1.70
CA ILE A 140 -11.39 17.23 1.28
C ILE A 140 -11.77 16.22 2.37
N LEU A 141 -10.77 15.55 2.95
CA LEU A 141 -10.99 14.50 3.95
C LEU A 141 -10.88 14.99 5.40
N SER A 142 -10.47 16.25 5.61
CA SER A 142 -10.29 16.86 6.94
C SER A 142 -9.42 16.02 7.90
N VAL A 143 -8.42 15.34 7.35
CA VAL A 143 -7.47 14.49 8.10
C VAL A 143 -6.29 15.34 8.55
N ARG A 144 -5.94 15.25 9.84
CA ARG A 144 -4.71 15.82 10.37
C ARG A 144 -3.54 14.92 10.02
N LEU A 145 -2.66 15.40 9.14
CA LEU A 145 -1.46 14.67 8.75
C LEU A 145 -0.36 14.86 9.81
N PRO A 146 0.42 13.82 10.13
CA PRO A 146 1.53 13.95 11.07
C PRO A 146 2.58 14.94 10.57
N THR A 147 3.00 15.85 11.45
CA THR A 147 4.14 16.76 11.20
C THR A 147 5.48 16.11 11.51
N GLY A 148 5.47 14.97 12.23
CA GLY A 148 6.65 14.19 12.60
C GLY A 148 7.12 14.49 14.01
N SER A 149 7.46 13.44 14.77
CA SER A 149 7.94 13.55 16.15
C SER A 149 9.31 14.24 16.28
N LEU A 150 10.07 14.33 15.19
CA LEU A 150 11.42 14.90 15.22
C LEU A 150 11.43 16.44 15.35
N TRP A 151 10.31 17.09 15.02
CA TRP A 151 10.18 18.56 15.00
C TRP A 151 8.96 19.05 15.82
N SER A 152 8.27 18.14 16.52
CA SER A 152 7.06 18.41 17.32
C SER A 152 7.37 18.64 18.79
#